data_AF-A0A0Q4XAQ4-F1
#
_entry.id   AF-A0A0Q4XAQ4-F1
#
_cell.length_a   1.000
_cell.length_b   1.000
_cell.length_c   1.000
_cell.angle_alpha   90.00
_cell.angle_beta   90.00
_cell.angle_gamma   90.00
#
_symmetry.space_group_name_H-M   'P 1'
#
loop_
_entity.id
_entity.type
_entity.pdbx_description
1 polymer ?
#
loop_
_entity_poly.entity_id
_entity_poly.type
_entity_poly.pdbx_seq_one_letter_code
_entity_poly.pdbx_strand_id
1 'polypeptide(L)'
;MIASRSDGTRTASLVVGGCGVVLFGWALVAYAPVLGIAAAVVAVPAFARAAKHPVAVFLALAGLSAAVIWTAFGTTTGYFVLNRSRLDAVVAEIAAMPTLVSFELGRDDPPAEAEAEGTAWWESTRLVNGRRVTPYRSQGARDTDSLREIDVLRELGVPYARYRALCGALDRLGLAGFTRGPGGEIGLDEPIPGGTPWGTSFVYSPDYAFPAASGAESDRRLAPNWFFVTRG
;
A
#
# COMPACT_ATOMS: atom_id res chain seq x y z
N MET A 1 56.79 11.83 -14.08
CA MET A 1 55.73 10.81 -14.14
C MET A 1 54.96 10.87 -12.82
N ILE A 2 53.82 11.57 -12.79
CA ILE A 2 52.94 11.63 -11.62
C ILE A 2 51.77 10.70 -11.93
N ALA A 3 51.65 9.65 -11.12
CA ALA A 3 50.73 8.54 -11.32
C ALA A 3 49.25 8.96 -11.30
N SER A 4 48.46 8.28 -12.13
CA SER A 4 47.01 8.36 -12.36
C SER A 4 46.16 7.96 -11.14
N ARG A 5 46.40 8.58 -9.97
CA ARG A 5 45.69 8.24 -8.72
C ARG A 5 44.23 8.72 -8.68
N SER A 6 43.76 9.47 -9.68
CA SER A 6 42.42 10.07 -9.74
C SER A 6 41.35 9.23 -10.45
N ASP A 7 41.73 8.26 -11.31
CA ASP A 7 40.75 7.52 -12.11
C ASP A 7 40.06 6.42 -11.31
N GLY A 8 40.78 5.73 -10.42
CA GLY A 8 40.20 4.63 -9.63
C GLY A 8 39.06 5.06 -8.71
N THR A 9 39.18 6.22 -8.05
CA THR A 9 38.15 6.76 -7.15
C THR A 9 36.92 7.27 -7.91
N ARG A 10 37.12 7.82 -9.12
CA ARG A 10 36.04 8.25 -10.01
C ARG A 10 35.25 7.04 -10.53
N THR A 11 35.93 6.01 -11.01
CA THR A 11 35.30 4.77 -11.49
C THR A 11 34.53 4.07 -10.37
N ALA A 12 35.12 3.96 -9.17
CA ALA A 12 34.42 3.39 -8.01
C ALA A 12 33.13 4.17 -7.66
N SER A 13 33.19 5.50 -7.71
CA SER A 13 32.02 6.36 -7.44
C SER A 13 30.92 6.18 -8.49
N LEU A 14 31.28 6.00 -9.76
CA LEU A 14 30.32 5.72 -10.84
C LEU A 14 29.68 4.33 -10.70
N VAL A 15 30.44 3.32 -10.31
CA VAL A 15 29.90 1.97 -10.06
C VAL A 15 28.91 1.99 -8.90
N VAL A 16 29.28 2.62 -7.77
CA VAL A 16 28.38 2.76 -6.61
C VAL A 16 27.12 3.55 -6.99
N GLY A 17 27.27 4.66 -7.71
CA GLY A 17 26.15 5.45 -8.22
C GLY A 17 25.23 4.61 -9.11
N GLY A 18 25.80 3.86 -10.06
CA GLY A 18 25.06 2.99 -10.97
C GLY A 18 24.27 1.91 -10.25
N CYS A 19 24.89 1.22 -9.28
CA CYS A 19 24.18 0.24 -8.43
C CYS A 19 23.01 0.89 -7.68
N GLY A 20 23.20 2.11 -7.16
CA GLY A 20 22.13 2.87 -6.51
C GLY A 20 20.95 3.18 -7.44
N VAL A 21 21.19 3.53 -8.71
CA VAL A 21 20.11 3.76 -9.69
C VAL A 21 19.35 2.48 -9.99
N VAL A 22 20.05 1.35 -10.15
CA VAL A 22 19.40 0.05 -10.39
C VAL A 22 18.51 -0.33 -9.20
N LEU A 23 19.01 -0.16 -7.98
CA LEU A 23 18.23 -0.39 -6.76
C LEU A 23 17.04 0.57 -6.65
N PHE A 24 17.20 1.82 -7.03
CA PHE A 24 16.11 2.80 -7.07
C PHE A 24 15.01 2.40 -8.06
N GLY A 25 15.39 2.00 -9.28
CA GLY A 25 14.47 1.51 -10.30
C GLY A 25 13.72 0.26 -9.84
N TRP A 26 14.43 -0.68 -9.20
CA TRP A 26 13.79 -1.85 -8.60
C TRP A 26 12.83 -1.47 -7.47
N ALA A 27 13.20 -0.52 -6.60
CA ALA A 27 12.35 -0.06 -5.51
C ALA A 27 11.05 0.61 -6.01
N LEU A 28 11.08 1.30 -7.16
CA LEU A 28 9.88 1.81 -7.81
C LEU A 28 8.96 0.65 -8.25
N VAL A 29 9.52 -0.36 -8.93
CA VAL A 29 8.75 -1.54 -9.39
C VAL A 29 8.20 -2.33 -8.21
N ALA A 30 8.98 -2.53 -7.16
CA ALA A 30 8.57 -3.25 -5.96
C ALA A 30 7.63 -2.43 -5.05
N TYR A 31 7.47 -1.13 -5.31
CA TYR A 31 6.82 -0.16 -4.42
C TYR A 31 7.42 -0.20 -3.00
N ALA A 32 8.73 0.02 -2.90
CA ALA A 32 9.50 0.00 -1.65
C ALA A 32 10.09 1.39 -1.33
N PRO A 33 9.31 2.32 -0.76
CA PRO A 33 9.70 3.74 -0.63
C PRO A 33 10.97 3.93 0.22
N VAL A 34 11.12 3.20 1.32
CA VAL A 34 12.30 3.28 2.20
C VAL A 34 13.57 2.89 1.45
N LEU A 35 13.51 1.81 0.66
CA LEU A 35 14.64 1.36 -0.15
C LEU A 35 14.95 2.35 -1.28
N GLY A 36 13.92 2.94 -1.92
CA GLY A 36 14.09 3.98 -2.91
C GLY A 36 14.81 5.22 -2.34
N ILE A 37 14.38 5.70 -1.17
CA ILE A 37 15.03 6.84 -0.50
C ILE A 37 16.48 6.49 -0.15
N ALA A 38 16.75 5.32 0.44
CA ALA A 38 18.10 4.89 0.78
C ALA A 38 19.00 4.78 -0.46
N ALA A 39 18.49 4.24 -1.56
CA ALA A 39 19.22 4.15 -2.83
C ALA A 39 19.58 5.54 -3.39
N ALA A 40 18.66 6.50 -3.34
CA ALA A 40 18.92 7.89 -3.75
C ALA A 40 19.97 8.57 -2.86
N VAL A 41 19.91 8.37 -1.54
CA VAL A 41 20.89 8.90 -0.56
C VAL A 41 22.31 8.38 -0.84
N VAL A 42 22.46 7.17 -1.39
CA VAL A 42 23.77 6.62 -1.79
C VAL A 42 24.19 7.08 -3.19
N ALA A 43 23.27 7.03 -4.16
CA ALA A 43 23.57 7.33 -5.56
C ALA A 43 23.94 8.80 -5.80
N VAL A 44 23.19 9.73 -5.21
CA VAL A 44 23.34 11.17 -5.45
C VAL A 44 24.72 11.69 -5.03
N PRO A 45 25.24 11.43 -3.82
CA PRO A 45 26.60 11.80 -3.46
C PRO A 45 27.68 11.10 -4.28
N ALA A 46 27.44 9.84 -4.68
CA ALA A 46 28.42 9.07 -5.46
C ALA A 46 28.61 9.68 -6.87
N PHE A 47 27.52 10.02 -7.57
CA PHE A 47 27.62 10.71 -8.86
C PHE A 47 28.16 12.12 -8.74
N ALA A 48 27.75 12.87 -7.71
CA ALA A 48 28.27 14.21 -7.46
C ALA A 48 29.80 14.22 -7.31
N ARG A 49 30.36 13.25 -6.57
CA ARG A 49 31.82 13.11 -6.40
C ARG A 49 32.59 12.81 -7.70
N ALA A 50 31.95 12.20 -8.68
CA ALA A 50 32.57 11.88 -9.97
C ALA A 50 32.51 13.05 -10.99
N ALA A 51 31.82 14.14 -10.66
CA ALA A 51 31.57 15.27 -11.54
C ALA A 51 32.58 16.41 -11.36
N LYS A 52 32.72 17.23 -12.40
CA LYS A 52 33.58 18.43 -12.39
C LYS A 52 33.07 19.53 -11.45
N HIS A 53 31.75 19.63 -11.30
CA HIS A 53 31.06 20.60 -10.42
C HIS A 53 30.22 19.85 -9.37
N PRO A 54 30.85 19.27 -8.33
CA PRO A 54 30.20 18.31 -7.44
C PRO A 54 29.00 18.91 -6.69
N VAL A 55 29.10 20.15 -6.22
CA VAL A 55 28.01 20.82 -5.48
C VAL A 55 26.79 21.07 -6.37
N ALA A 56 27.00 21.60 -7.57
CA ALA A 56 25.91 21.87 -8.52
C ALA A 56 25.21 20.57 -8.95
N VAL A 57 25.98 19.52 -9.25
CA VAL A 57 25.43 18.20 -9.60
C VAL A 57 24.68 17.57 -8.43
N PHE A 58 25.20 17.68 -7.21
CA PHE A 58 24.51 17.20 -6.02
C PHE A 58 23.14 17.88 -5.86
N LEU A 59 23.08 19.22 -5.89
CA LEU A 59 21.82 19.95 -5.72
C LEU A 59 20.80 19.60 -6.81
N ALA A 60 21.24 19.52 -8.07
CA ALA A 60 20.38 19.14 -9.18
C ALA A 60 19.82 17.71 -9.02
N LEU A 61 20.69 16.75 -8.70
CA LEU A 61 20.28 15.35 -8.52
C LEU A 61 19.41 15.16 -7.28
N ALA A 62 19.70 15.85 -6.17
CA ALA A 62 18.90 15.80 -4.96
C ALA A 62 17.49 16.35 -5.21
N GLY A 63 17.38 17.51 -5.87
CA GLY A 63 16.09 18.10 -6.23
C GLY A 63 15.28 17.19 -7.16
N LEU A 64 15.93 16.64 -8.20
CA LEU A 64 15.27 15.72 -9.12
C LEU A 64 14.83 14.42 -8.43
N SER A 65 15.69 13.84 -7.58
CA SER A 65 15.36 12.61 -6.84
C SER A 65 14.21 12.85 -5.87
N ALA A 66 14.21 13.97 -5.15
CA ALA A 66 13.13 14.35 -4.25
C ALA A 66 11.80 14.51 -5.02
N ALA A 67 11.82 15.17 -6.18
CA ALA A 67 10.64 15.32 -7.02
C ALA A 67 10.10 13.96 -7.51
N VAL A 68 10.96 13.05 -7.97
CA VAL A 68 10.55 11.72 -8.42
C VAL A 68 10.01 10.86 -7.26
N ILE A 69 10.68 10.87 -6.10
CA ILE A 69 10.22 10.15 -4.91
C ILE A 69 8.86 10.67 -4.46
N TRP A 70 8.68 11.99 -4.45
CA TRP A 70 7.41 12.62 -4.09
C TRP A 70 6.30 12.24 -5.06
N THR A 71 6.53 12.33 -6.38
CA THR A 71 5.50 11.98 -7.37
C THR A 71 5.16 10.48 -7.34
N ALA A 72 6.16 9.63 -7.15
CA ALA A 72 6.00 8.17 -7.09
C ALA A 72 5.29 7.68 -5.82
N PHE A 73 5.71 8.17 -4.65
CA PHE A 73 5.30 7.60 -3.35
C PHE A 73 4.48 8.56 -2.48
N GLY A 74 4.56 9.86 -2.73
CA GLY A 74 3.88 10.89 -1.94
C GLY A 74 2.50 11.29 -2.48
N THR A 75 2.07 10.70 -3.61
CA THR A 75 0.77 11.03 -4.21
C THR A 75 -0.06 9.78 -4.46
N THR A 76 -1.39 9.88 -4.29
CA THR A 76 -2.35 8.83 -4.63
C THR A 76 -2.22 8.39 -6.09
N THR A 77 -1.98 9.35 -7.00
CA THR A 77 -1.79 9.05 -8.43
C THR A 77 -0.51 8.23 -8.66
N GLY A 78 0.59 8.57 -7.99
CA GLY A 78 1.83 7.80 -8.03
C GLY A 78 1.66 6.38 -7.49
N TYR A 79 1.03 6.25 -6.32
CA TYR A 79 0.67 4.97 -5.72
C TYR A 79 -0.15 4.13 -6.72
N PHE A 80 -1.20 4.71 -7.31
CA PHE A 80 -2.07 4.03 -8.26
C PHE A 80 -1.29 3.57 -9.50
N VAL A 81 -0.51 4.44 -10.12
CA VAL A 81 0.23 4.11 -11.35
C VAL A 81 1.22 2.97 -11.09
N LEU A 82 1.95 3.01 -9.98
CA LEU A 82 2.94 1.98 -9.63
C LEU A 82 2.30 0.66 -9.19
N ASN A 83 1.09 0.69 -8.62
CA ASN A 83 0.40 -0.50 -8.12
C ASN A 83 -0.76 -0.95 -9.01
N ARG A 84 -1.01 -0.32 -10.16
CA ARG A 84 -2.19 -0.59 -11.01
C ARG A 84 -2.40 -2.07 -11.30
N SER A 85 -1.36 -2.78 -11.72
CA SER A 85 -1.45 -4.21 -12.02
C SER A 85 -1.77 -5.07 -10.79
N ARG A 86 -1.29 -4.67 -9.61
CA ARG A 86 -1.58 -5.34 -8.33
C ARG A 86 -3.02 -5.08 -7.89
N LEU A 87 -3.49 -3.84 -8.06
CA LEU A 87 -4.87 -3.46 -7.80
C LEU A 87 -5.83 -4.22 -8.74
N ASP A 88 -5.52 -4.28 -10.04
CA ASP A 88 -6.29 -5.07 -11.03
C ASP A 88 -6.32 -6.56 -10.65
N ALA A 89 -5.20 -7.13 -10.20
CA ALA A 89 -5.13 -8.52 -9.76
C ALA A 89 -5.98 -8.78 -8.50
N VAL A 90 -5.98 -7.86 -7.54
CA VAL A 90 -6.83 -7.92 -6.34
C VAL A 90 -8.31 -7.84 -6.72
N VAL A 91 -8.67 -6.93 -7.62
CA VAL A 91 -10.05 -6.82 -8.16
C VAL A 91 -10.48 -8.12 -8.82
N ALA A 92 -9.62 -8.74 -9.63
CA ALA A 92 -9.91 -10.01 -10.28
C ALA A 92 -10.10 -11.16 -9.26
N GLU A 93 -9.26 -11.21 -8.22
CA GLU A 93 -9.36 -12.21 -7.15
C GLU A 93 -10.66 -12.03 -6.35
N ILE A 94 -11.01 -10.78 -6.00
CA ILE A 94 -12.28 -10.44 -5.36
C ILE A 94 -13.43 -10.87 -6.26
N ALA A 95 -13.42 -10.50 -7.55
CA ALA A 95 -14.46 -10.82 -8.52
C ALA A 95 -14.73 -12.32 -8.61
N ALA A 96 -13.68 -13.15 -8.52
CA ALA A 96 -13.78 -14.61 -8.50
C ALA A 96 -14.44 -15.19 -7.24
N MET A 97 -14.65 -14.38 -6.18
CA MET A 97 -15.32 -14.74 -4.93
C MET A 97 -16.58 -13.88 -4.73
N PRO A 98 -17.66 -14.11 -5.51
CA PRO A 98 -18.85 -13.25 -5.52
C PRO A 98 -19.62 -13.21 -4.19
N THR A 99 -19.46 -14.21 -3.34
CA THR A 99 -20.09 -14.30 -2.02
C THR A 99 -19.39 -13.43 -0.95
N LEU A 100 -18.18 -12.97 -1.23
CA LEU A 100 -17.45 -12.02 -0.38
C LEU A 100 -17.77 -10.59 -0.84
N VAL A 101 -18.72 -9.97 -0.14
CA VAL A 101 -19.30 -8.65 -0.46
C VAL A 101 -18.53 -7.52 0.22
N SER A 102 -18.08 -7.73 1.45
CA SER A 102 -17.17 -6.79 2.13
C SER A 102 -16.15 -7.51 2.99
N PHE A 103 -15.01 -6.86 3.15
CA PHE A 103 -13.95 -7.33 4.03
C PHE A 103 -13.19 -6.14 4.62
N GLU A 104 -12.95 -6.17 5.92
CA GLU A 104 -12.13 -5.20 6.62
C GLU A 104 -11.06 -5.95 7.40
N LEU A 105 -9.78 -5.60 7.20
CA LEU A 105 -8.64 -6.15 7.93
C LEU A 105 -8.64 -5.73 9.41
N GLY A 106 -9.45 -4.73 9.77
CA GLY A 106 -9.50 -4.14 11.11
C GLY A 106 -8.33 -3.21 11.40
N ARG A 107 -8.50 -2.36 12.40
CA ARG A 107 -7.41 -1.61 13.03
C ARG A 107 -7.03 -2.26 14.34
N ASP A 108 -5.72 -2.25 14.64
CA ASP A 108 -5.23 -2.45 15.99
C ASP A 108 -5.40 -1.13 16.75
N ASP A 109 -6.64 -0.76 17.11
CA ASP A 109 -6.87 0.33 18.06
C ASP A 109 -6.95 -0.28 19.47
N PRO A 110 -6.26 0.29 20.47
CA PRO A 110 -6.48 -0.10 21.86
C PRO A 110 -7.90 0.33 22.26
N PRO A 111 -8.67 -0.50 23.00
CA PRO A 111 -9.95 -0.06 23.52
C PRO A 111 -9.75 1.17 24.41
N ALA A 112 -10.70 2.11 24.38
CA ALA A 112 -10.63 3.34 25.18
C ALA A 112 -10.44 3.08 26.69
N GLU A 113 -10.81 1.89 27.16
CA GLU A 113 -10.66 1.42 28.54
C GLU A 113 -9.23 0.94 28.87
N ALA A 114 -8.43 0.54 27.86
CA ALA A 114 -7.08 0.03 28.06
C ALA A 114 -6.03 1.13 28.30
N GLU A 115 -6.32 2.39 27.96
CA GLU A 115 -5.50 3.54 28.34
C GLU A 115 -5.54 3.81 29.86
N ALA A 116 -6.62 3.40 30.54
CA ALA A 116 -6.83 3.66 31.97
C ALA A 116 -6.18 2.62 32.89
N GLU A 117 -6.03 1.37 32.45
CA GLU A 117 -5.57 0.25 33.30
C GLU A 117 -4.17 -0.29 32.97
N GLY A 118 -3.41 0.38 32.10
CA GLY A 118 -2.01 0.00 31.82
C GLY A 118 -1.85 -1.39 31.18
N THR A 119 -2.94 -1.96 30.67
CA THR A 119 -2.99 -3.26 30.01
C THR A 119 -3.54 -3.09 28.60
N ALA A 120 -2.69 -2.57 27.71
CA ALA A 120 -3.02 -2.42 26.30
C ALA A 120 -3.11 -3.80 25.62
N TRP A 121 -4.33 -4.29 25.39
CA TRP A 121 -4.62 -5.36 24.43
C TRP A 121 -5.19 -4.75 23.14
N TRP A 122 -4.61 -5.11 22.01
CA TRP A 122 -4.95 -4.58 20.69
C TRP A 122 -6.16 -5.35 20.11
N GLU A 123 -7.26 -4.67 19.81
CA GLU A 123 -8.44 -5.30 19.19
C GLU A 123 -8.39 -5.23 17.66
N SER A 124 -7.66 -6.15 16.99
CA SER A 124 -7.80 -6.27 15.53
C SER A 124 -9.24 -6.73 15.22
N THR A 125 -10.09 -5.85 14.70
CA THR A 125 -11.50 -6.16 14.37
C THR A 125 -11.65 -6.44 12.88
N ARG A 126 -11.54 -7.70 12.45
CA ARG A 126 -11.86 -8.11 11.08
C ARG A 126 -13.35 -8.31 10.91
N LEU A 127 -13.87 -7.80 9.81
CA LEU A 127 -15.25 -7.95 9.39
C LEU A 127 -15.29 -8.62 8.03
N VAL A 128 -16.14 -9.63 7.87
CA VAL A 128 -16.44 -10.29 6.59
C VAL A 128 -17.94 -10.18 6.38
N ASN A 129 -18.37 -9.52 5.30
CA ASN A 129 -19.77 -9.18 5.03
C ASN A 129 -20.45 -8.51 6.25
N GLY A 130 -19.71 -7.63 6.95
CA GLY A 130 -20.17 -6.97 8.18
C GLY A 130 -20.26 -7.88 9.42
N ARG A 131 -19.92 -9.17 9.31
CA ARG A 131 -19.87 -10.11 10.46
C ARG A 131 -18.46 -10.08 11.05
N ARG A 132 -18.34 -9.84 12.37
CA ARG A 132 -17.06 -9.86 13.08
C ARG A 132 -16.48 -11.29 13.05
N VAL A 133 -15.26 -11.43 12.55
CA VAL A 133 -14.56 -12.72 12.41
C VAL A 133 -13.24 -12.81 13.17
N THR A 134 -12.72 -11.73 13.77
CA THR A 134 -11.54 -11.82 14.64
C THR A 134 -11.83 -12.23 16.10
N PRO A 135 -10.88 -12.94 16.72
CA PRO A 135 -10.74 -13.03 18.17
C PRO A 135 -9.44 -12.36 18.70
N TYR A 136 -9.48 -11.73 19.88
CA TYR A 136 -8.27 -11.57 20.71
C TYR A 136 -8.10 -12.82 21.60
N ARG A 137 -6.85 -13.19 21.83
CA ARG A 137 -6.43 -14.33 22.65
C ARG A 137 -6.28 -13.88 24.10
N SER A 138 -7.21 -14.22 24.99
CA SER A 138 -6.85 -14.22 26.42
C SER A 138 -5.85 -15.36 26.63
N GLN A 139 -4.80 -15.09 27.41
CA GLN A 139 -3.74 -16.05 27.73
C GLN A 139 -4.35 -17.23 28.52
N GLY A 140 -4.95 -18.20 27.82
CA GLY A 140 -5.62 -19.36 28.42
C GLY A 140 -6.78 -20.00 27.64
N ALA A 141 -7.33 -19.40 26.58
CA ALA A 141 -8.46 -19.98 25.83
C ALA A 141 -8.03 -20.91 24.67
N ARG A 142 -8.73 -22.05 24.52
CA ARG A 142 -8.48 -23.14 23.55
C ARG A 142 -8.87 -22.78 22.11
N ASP A 143 -8.37 -23.60 21.17
CA ASP A 143 -8.43 -23.63 19.69
C ASP A 143 -9.78 -23.37 18.95
N THR A 144 -10.84 -22.91 19.61
CA THR A 144 -12.20 -22.86 19.05
C THR A 144 -12.47 -21.65 18.15
N ASP A 145 -11.69 -20.58 18.20
CA ASP A 145 -12.06 -19.29 17.57
C ASP A 145 -11.52 -19.12 16.14
N SER A 146 -10.42 -19.78 15.78
CA SER A 146 -9.99 -19.93 14.38
C SER A 146 -10.99 -20.72 13.54
N LEU A 147 -11.82 -21.55 14.21
CA LEU A 147 -12.91 -22.28 13.56
C LEU A 147 -14.01 -21.32 13.08
N ARG A 148 -14.26 -20.19 13.76
CA ARG A 148 -15.35 -19.25 13.39
C ARG A 148 -15.10 -18.52 12.08
N GLU A 149 -13.88 -18.05 11.83
CA GLU A 149 -13.50 -17.46 10.53
C GLU A 149 -13.60 -18.50 9.43
N ILE A 150 -13.10 -19.72 9.67
CA ILE A 150 -13.16 -20.84 8.73
C ILE A 150 -14.61 -21.25 8.45
N ASP A 151 -15.48 -21.26 9.45
CA ASP A 151 -16.88 -21.63 9.33
C ASP A 151 -17.67 -20.56 8.57
N VAL A 152 -17.45 -19.27 8.82
CA VAL A 152 -18.05 -18.18 8.03
C VAL A 152 -17.58 -18.26 6.57
N LEU A 153 -16.29 -18.50 6.32
CA LEU A 153 -15.78 -18.68 4.96
C LEU A 153 -16.35 -19.93 4.28
N ARG A 154 -16.55 -21.02 5.04
CA ARG A 154 -17.21 -22.24 4.55
C ARG A 154 -18.68 -22.00 4.21
N GLU A 155 -19.42 -21.28 5.05
CA GLU A 155 -20.80 -20.85 4.79
C GLU A 155 -20.89 -20.03 3.49
N LEU A 156 -19.91 -19.16 3.24
CA LEU A 156 -19.81 -18.34 2.04
C LEU A 156 -19.23 -19.10 0.83
N GLY A 157 -18.81 -20.37 0.99
CA GLY A 157 -18.16 -21.14 -0.07
C GLY A 157 -16.80 -20.59 -0.51
N VAL A 158 -16.14 -19.78 0.32
CA VAL A 158 -14.85 -19.15 0.02
C VAL A 158 -13.71 -20.05 0.49
N PRO A 159 -12.79 -20.49 -0.40
CA PRO A 159 -11.64 -21.26 0.02
C PRO A 159 -10.71 -20.46 0.93
N TYR A 160 -10.38 -20.99 2.11
CA TYR A 160 -9.51 -20.32 3.08
C TYR A 160 -8.16 -19.88 2.48
N ALA A 161 -7.57 -20.67 1.59
CA ALA A 161 -6.32 -20.33 0.92
C ALA A 161 -6.44 -19.06 0.03
N ARG A 162 -7.55 -18.90 -0.70
CA ARG A 162 -7.81 -17.70 -1.51
C ARG A 162 -8.06 -16.48 -0.65
N TYR A 163 -8.86 -16.64 0.41
CA TYR A 163 -9.06 -15.59 1.39
C TYR A 163 -7.72 -15.13 2.02
N ARG A 164 -6.86 -16.05 2.44
CA ARG A 164 -5.53 -15.71 3.00
C ARG A 164 -4.62 -15.02 1.97
N ALA A 165 -4.67 -15.45 0.71
CA ALA A 165 -3.94 -14.80 -0.37
C ALA A 165 -4.43 -13.36 -0.59
N LEU A 166 -5.75 -13.13 -0.54
CA LEU A 166 -6.36 -11.81 -0.61
C LEU A 166 -5.93 -10.92 0.57
N CYS A 167 -5.97 -11.42 1.81
CA CYS A 167 -5.50 -10.67 2.98
C CYS A 167 -4.04 -10.25 2.80
N GLY A 168 -3.17 -11.17 2.37
CA GLY A 168 -1.77 -10.84 2.12
C GLY A 168 -1.56 -9.88 0.93
N ALA A 169 -2.45 -9.86 -0.05
CA ALA A 169 -2.40 -8.91 -1.16
C ALA A 169 -2.81 -7.50 -0.73
N LEU A 170 -3.88 -7.38 0.07
CA LEU A 170 -4.34 -6.11 0.64
C LEU A 170 -3.31 -5.53 1.61
N ASP A 171 -2.75 -6.36 2.50
CA ASP A 171 -1.71 -5.96 3.45
C ASP A 171 -0.45 -5.44 2.75
N ARG A 172 0.04 -6.14 1.71
CA ARG A 172 1.17 -5.66 0.88
C ARG A 172 0.89 -4.33 0.17
N LEU A 173 -0.37 -4.05 -0.13
CA LEU A 173 -0.80 -2.79 -0.73
C LEU A 173 -1.08 -1.73 0.34
N GLY A 174 -1.07 -2.07 1.63
CA GLY A 174 -1.44 -1.15 2.71
C GLY A 174 -2.91 -0.75 2.70
N LEU A 175 -3.78 -1.61 2.14
CA LEU A 175 -5.22 -1.39 2.07
C LEU A 175 -5.90 -1.99 3.30
N ALA A 176 -6.92 -1.30 3.81
CA ALA A 176 -7.67 -1.71 4.99
C ALA A 176 -8.77 -2.73 4.67
N GLY A 177 -9.20 -2.85 3.41
CA GLY A 177 -10.31 -3.71 3.08
C GLY A 177 -10.85 -3.55 1.67
N PHE A 178 -12.03 -4.11 1.44
CA PHE A 178 -12.81 -3.85 0.25
C PHE A 178 -14.32 -3.92 0.52
N THR A 179 -15.07 -3.29 -0.37
CA THR A 179 -16.53 -3.29 -0.39
C THR A 179 -17.04 -3.39 -1.82
N ARG A 180 -18.07 -4.22 -2.04
CA ARG A 180 -18.77 -4.29 -3.33
C ARG A 180 -19.94 -3.32 -3.37
N GLY A 181 -20.02 -2.55 -4.45
CA GLY A 181 -21.15 -1.71 -4.77
C GLY A 181 -22.29 -2.48 -5.46
N PRO A 182 -23.51 -1.90 -5.48
CA PRO A 182 -24.68 -2.52 -6.10
C PRO A 182 -24.58 -2.63 -7.63
N GLY A 183 -23.74 -1.82 -8.28
CA GLY A 183 -23.46 -1.88 -9.73
C GLY A 183 -22.33 -2.85 -10.10
N GLY A 184 -21.81 -3.62 -9.13
CA GLY A 184 -20.65 -4.49 -9.33
C GLY A 184 -19.32 -3.77 -9.20
N GLU A 185 -19.32 -2.53 -8.70
CA GLU A 185 -18.11 -1.81 -8.36
C GLU A 185 -17.37 -2.49 -7.22
N ILE A 186 -16.05 -2.39 -7.21
CA ILE A 186 -15.22 -2.88 -6.10
C ILE A 186 -14.43 -1.69 -5.57
N GLY A 187 -14.78 -1.24 -4.36
CA GLY A 187 -13.99 -0.27 -3.61
C GLY A 187 -12.92 -1.00 -2.81
N LEU A 188 -11.67 -0.55 -2.95
CA LEU A 188 -10.54 -0.97 -2.13
C LEU A 188 -10.23 0.16 -1.16
N ASP A 189 -10.43 -0.11 0.12
CA ASP A 189 -10.50 0.93 1.15
C ASP A 189 -9.10 1.24 1.69
N GLU A 190 -8.74 2.52 1.71
CA GLU A 190 -7.53 2.99 2.37
C GLU A 190 -7.73 2.98 3.90
N PRO A 191 -6.64 2.94 4.69
CA PRO A 191 -6.72 3.06 6.14
C PRO A 191 -7.33 4.41 6.55
N ILE A 192 -8.49 4.40 7.21
CA ILE A 192 -9.22 5.60 7.67
C ILE A 192 -8.44 6.31 8.77
N PRO A 193 -7.79 7.47 8.60
CA PRO A 193 -6.98 8.09 9.66
C PRO A 193 -7.80 8.48 10.91
N GLY A 194 -7.40 8.01 12.10
CA GLY A 194 -7.83 8.54 13.41
C GLY A 194 -9.31 8.90 13.59
N GLY A 195 -10.23 7.93 13.54
CA GLY A 195 -11.63 8.14 13.92
C GLY A 195 -12.46 9.05 13.00
N THR A 196 -11.96 9.37 11.79
CA THR A 196 -12.76 10.10 10.80
C THR A 196 -13.91 9.22 10.29
N PRO A 197 -15.14 9.76 10.14
CA PRO A 197 -16.28 8.96 9.70
C PRO A 197 -16.25 8.67 8.20
N TRP A 198 -15.42 9.39 7.44
CA TRP A 198 -15.24 9.21 6.00
C TRP A 198 -13.95 8.44 5.69
N GLY A 199 -14.03 7.48 4.76
CA GLY A 199 -12.91 6.70 4.24
C GLY A 199 -12.63 7.00 2.78
N THR A 200 -11.36 6.96 2.38
CA THR A 200 -10.96 7.03 0.97
C THR A 200 -10.84 5.63 0.38
N SER A 201 -11.21 5.47 -0.90
CA SER A 201 -11.13 4.17 -1.57
C SER A 201 -10.73 4.31 -3.03
N PHE A 202 -9.98 3.33 -3.53
CA PHE A 202 -9.80 3.11 -4.96
C PHE A 202 -10.99 2.27 -5.46
N VAL A 203 -11.82 2.85 -6.32
CA VAL A 203 -13.02 2.20 -6.84
C VAL A 203 -12.78 1.74 -8.27
N TYR A 204 -12.93 0.44 -8.49
CA TYR A 204 -13.01 -0.15 -9.81
C TYR A 204 -14.48 -0.19 -10.26
N SER A 205 -14.81 0.41 -11.40
CA SER A 205 -16.14 0.31 -12.03
C SER A 205 -16.06 -0.40 -13.39
N PRO A 206 -16.72 -1.55 -13.57
CA PRO A 206 -16.63 -2.33 -14.82
C PRO A 206 -17.31 -1.65 -16.02
N ASP A 207 -18.31 -0.81 -15.77
CA ASP A 207 -19.09 -0.08 -16.77
C ASP A 207 -18.51 1.31 -17.10
N TYR A 208 -17.36 1.65 -16.50
CA TYR A 208 -16.71 2.95 -16.60
C TYR A 208 -17.55 4.12 -16.07
N ALA A 209 -18.70 3.88 -15.42
CA ALA A 209 -19.48 4.94 -14.81
C ALA A 209 -18.75 5.50 -13.58
N PHE A 210 -18.92 6.79 -13.32
CA PHE A 210 -18.45 7.35 -12.06
C PHE A 210 -19.32 6.80 -10.93
N PRO A 211 -18.75 6.30 -9.81
CA PRO A 211 -19.53 5.70 -8.74
C PRO A 211 -20.57 6.66 -8.16
N ALA A 212 -21.81 6.19 -7.99
CA ALA A 212 -22.92 7.02 -7.51
C ALA A 212 -22.75 7.56 -6.08
N ALA A 213 -21.84 6.97 -5.29
CA ALA A 213 -21.46 7.42 -3.94
C ALA A 213 -20.55 8.66 -3.95
N SER A 214 -20.38 9.33 -5.10
CA SER A 214 -19.48 10.48 -5.27
C SER A 214 -20.14 11.80 -4.89
N GLY A 215 -19.38 12.66 -4.22
CA GLY A 215 -19.80 14.01 -3.86
C GLY A 215 -18.72 14.83 -3.17
N ALA A 216 -17.53 14.27 -2.94
CA ALA A 216 -16.44 14.95 -2.27
C ALA A 216 -15.50 15.62 -3.28
N GLU A 217 -14.88 16.73 -2.87
CA GLU A 217 -13.97 17.54 -3.70
C GLU A 217 -12.72 16.75 -4.19
N SER A 218 -12.38 15.67 -3.49
CA SER A 218 -11.26 14.76 -3.79
C SER A 218 -11.58 13.67 -4.81
N ASP A 219 -12.84 13.53 -5.24
CA ASP A 219 -13.28 12.49 -6.16
C ASP A 219 -12.70 12.72 -7.56
N ARG A 220 -11.97 11.73 -8.09
CA ARG A 220 -11.33 11.85 -9.41
C ARG A 220 -11.19 10.53 -10.13
N ARG A 221 -11.21 10.58 -11.45
CA ARG A 221 -10.88 9.44 -12.32
C ARG A 221 -9.36 9.30 -12.42
N LEU A 222 -8.85 8.09 -12.15
CA LEU A 222 -7.43 7.71 -12.25
C LEU A 222 -7.13 6.97 -13.55
N ALA A 223 -8.07 6.15 -14.04
CA ALA A 223 -8.05 5.48 -15.34
C ALA A 223 -9.52 5.26 -15.80
N PRO A 224 -9.79 4.79 -17.04
CA PRO A 224 -11.17 4.67 -17.53
C PRO A 224 -12.14 4.00 -16.55
N ASN A 225 -11.70 2.92 -15.90
CA ASN A 225 -12.45 2.08 -14.96
C ASN A 225 -12.01 2.26 -13.50
N TRP A 226 -11.11 3.21 -13.20
CA TRP A 226 -10.57 3.42 -11.85
C TRP A 226 -10.81 4.84 -11.37
N PHE A 227 -11.31 4.94 -10.16
CA PHE A 227 -11.65 6.19 -9.49
C PHE A 227 -11.02 6.21 -8.11
N PHE A 228 -10.69 7.40 -7.64
CA PHE A 228 -10.42 7.66 -6.24
C PHE A 228 -11.61 8.41 -5.69
N VAL A 229 -12.25 7.86 -4.66
CA VAL A 229 -13.49 8.41 -4.09
C VAL A 229 -13.35 8.52 -2.58
N THR A 230 -13.88 9.58 -2.00
CA THR A 230 -14.04 9.71 -0.54
C THR A 230 -15.49 9.41 -0.18
N ARG A 231 -15.71 8.37 0.62
CA ARG A 231 -17.02 7.91 1.07
C ARG A 231 -17.24 8.38 2.52
N GLY A 232 -18.42 8.92 2.81
CA GLY A 232 -18.86 9.32 4.15
C GLY A 232 -20.12 8.60 4.58
#